data_AF-A0A1M5E4M2-F1
#
_entry.id   AF-A0A1M5E4M2-F1
#
_cell.length_a   1.000
_cell.length_b   1.000
_cell.length_c   1.000
_cell.angle_alpha   90.00
_cell.angle_beta   90.00
_cell.angle_gamma   90.00
#
_symmetry.space_group_name_H-M   'P 1'
#
loop_
_entity.id
_entity.type
_entity.pdbx_description
1 polymer ?
#
loop_
_entity_poly.entity_id
_entity_poly.type
_entity_poly.pdbx_seq_one_letter_code
_entity_poly.pdbx_strand_id
1 'polypeptide(L)'
;MKKLLLILFVIGGLVSGCSKDDDKPVIPQEAEVTLFDKNIKPIAYINYVDDDLTIYMWDGIPVAYLEESGLIYHFNGQFLGWYMNGVIYDKEGYAVAAKKGVVRGEIKMNETYAESVIKGVKHVKPIPHVHSLKPKTPSFRDKWSETSLTDFFLPQ
;
A
#
# COMPACT_ATOMS: atom_id res chain seq x y z
N MET A 1 -55.09 -1.95 -2.28
CA MET A 1 -55.22 -1.53 -3.70
C MET A 1 -53.80 -1.42 -4.23
N LYS A 2 -53.27 -2.42 -4.97
CA LYS A 2 -53.29 -2.51 -6.45
C LYS A 2 -53.08 -1.12 -7.05
N LYS A 3 -52.06 -0.82 -7.86
CA LYS A 3 -51.61 -1.49 -9.09
C LYS A 3 -50.16 -1.04 -9.36
N LEU A 4 -49.20 -1.87 -9.75
CA LEU A 4 -49.00 -2.41 -11.11
C LEU A 4 -49.16 -1.34 -12.20
N LEU A 5 -48.08 -0.93 -12.88
CA LEU A 5 -47.77 -1.35 -14.26
C LEU A 5 -46.65 -0.47 -14.88
N LEU A 6 -45.88 -1.17 -15.71
CA LEU A 6 -44.78 -0.83 -16.63
C LEU A 6 -44.90 0.45 -17.48
N ILE A 7 -43.77 0.75 -18.18
CA ILE A 7 -43.59 1.05 -19.63
C ILE A 7 -42.56 2.20 -19.78
N LEU A 8 -41.62 2.30 -20.71
CA LEU A 8 -40.84 1.44 -21.64
C LEU A 8 -39.75 2.37 -22.21
N PHE A 9 -38.67 1.77 -22.72
CA PHE A 9 -37.53 2.39 -23.40
C PHE A 9 -37.87 3.38 -24.52
N VAL A 10 -37.06 4.44 -24.67
CA VAL A 10 -36.80 5.08 -25.97
C VAL A 10 -35.31 5.43 -26.08
N ILE A 11 -34.73 4.99 -27.20
CA ILE A 11 -33.36 5.18 -27.67
C ILE A 11 -33.24 6.59 -28.28
N GLY A 12 -32.12 7.28 -28.07
CA GLY A 12 -31.85 8.53 -28.79
C GLY A 12 -30.45 9.04 -28.51
N GLY A 13 -29.60 8.97 -29.52
CA GLY A 13 -28.25 9.50 -29.48
C GLY A 13 -28.18 11.03 -29.66
N LEU A 14 -26.98 11.51 -29.35
CA LEU A 14 -26.33 12.77 -29.67
C LEU A 14 -26.90 14.10 -29.14
N VAL A 15 -25.91 14.81 -28.57
CA VAL A 15 -25.63 16.26 -28.51
C VAL A 15 -26.26 17.14 -27.43
N SER A 16 -25.31 17.72 -26.69
CA SER A 16 -25.27 19.07 -26.13
C SER A 16 -26.12 19.35 -24.89
N GLY A 17 -25.42 19.53 -23.76
CA GLY A 17 -25.95 20.26 -22.63
C GLY A 17 -25.16 20.05 -21.34
N CYS A 18 -24.24 20.96 -21.06
CA CYS A 18 -23.51 21.04 -19.78
C CYS A 18 -24.46 21.26 -18.60
N SER A 19 -24.22 20.57 -17.47
CA SER A 19 -24.12 21.18 -16.13
C SER A 19 -23.79 20.13 -15.06
N LYS A 20 -22.58 20.28 -14.50
CA LYS A 20 -22.20 20.20 -13.08
C LYS A 20 -22.71 18.98 -12.30
N ASP A 21 -21.85 17.98 -12.18
CA ASP A 21 -21.60 17.22 -10.94
C ASP A 21 -20.19 16.60 -11.05
N ASP A 22 -19.19 17.46 -11.29
CA ASP A 22 -17.77 17.11 -11.37
C ASP A 22 -17.12 17.28 -9.98
N ASP A 23 -17.44 16.43 -9.01
CA ASP A 23 -16.76 16.43 -7.70
C ASP A 23 -16.89 15.08 -6.98
N LYS A 24 -16.56 13.97 -7.67
CA LYS A 24 -16.35 12.68 -6.99
C LYS A 24 -14.87 12.28 -7.06
N PRO A 25 -14.23 11.96 -5.92
CA PRO A 25 -12.82 11.58 -5.91
C PRO A 25 -12.53 10.41 -6.84
N VAL A 26 -11.50 10.57 -7.68
CA VAL A 26 -10.93 9.46 -8.44
C VAL A 26 -10.20 8.56 -7.45
N ILE A 27 -10.83 7.44 -7.08
CA ILE A 27 -10.23 6.37 -6.26
C ILE A 27 -8.99 5.82 -7.00
N PRO A 28 -7.85 5.57 -6.31
CA PRO A 28 -6.68 4.96 -6.94
C PRO A 28 -7.04 3.66 -7.67
N GLN A 29 -6.43 3.41 -8.84
CA GLN A 29 -6.74 2.23 -9.68
C GLN A 29 -6.36 0.87 -9.05
N GLU A 30 -5.55 0.84 -7.98
CA GLU A 30 -5.27 -0.38 -7.21
C GLU A 30 -5.53 -0.13 -5.73
N ALA A 31 -6.43 -0.91 -5.13
CA ALA A 31 -6.80 -0.83 -3.72
C ALA A 31 -5.64 -1.21 -2.77
N GLU A 32 -4.73 -2.06 -3.24
CA GLU A 32 -3.64 -2.61 -2.46
C GLU A 32 -2.37 -2.73 -3.32
N VAL A 33 -1.20 -2.53 -2.72
CA VAL A 33 0.10 -2.72 -3.37
C VAL A 33 0.89 -3.79 -2.65
N THR A 34 1.22 -4.87 -3.35
CA THR A 34 2.04 -5.96 -2.82
C THR A 34 3.51 -5.58 -2.71
N LEU A 35 4.12 -5.95 -1.59
CA LEU A 35 5.51 -5.74 -1.24
C LEU A 35 6.27 -7.06 -1.31
N PHE A 36 7.30 -7.08 -2.15
CA PHE A 36 8.15 -8.24 -2.40
C PHE A 36 9.52 -8.07 -1.73
N ASP A 37 10.07 -9.15 -1.18
CA ASP A 37 11.42 -9.18 -0.59
C ASP A 37 12.52 -9.40 -1.65
N LYS A 38 13.80 -9.44 -1.23
CA LYS A 38 14.93 -9.72 -2.13
C LYS A 38 14.87 -11.07 -2.86
N ASN A 39 14.08 -12.01 -2.34
CA ASN A 39 13.83 -13.32 -2.95
C ASN A 39 12.58 -13.30 -3.83
N ILE A 40 12.02 -12.11 -4.07
CA ILE A 40 10.90 -11.88 -4.96
C ILE A 40 9.61 -12.56 -4.48
N LYS A 41 9.51 -12.80 -3.17
CA LYS A 41 8.33 -13.37 -2.52
C LYS A 41 7.39 -12.26 -2.07
N PRO A 42 6.07 -12.38 -2.29
CA PRO A 42 5.10 -11.47 -1.69
C PRO A 42 5.04 -11.74 -0.19
N ILE A 43 5.35 -10.73 0.63
CA ILE A 43 5.42 -10.88 2.10
C ILE A 43 4.38 -10.01 2.80
N ALA A 44 4.13 -8.81 2.26
CA ALA A 44 3.21 -7.84 2.84
C ALA A 44 2.49 -7.06 1.73
N TYR A 45 1.52 -6.24 2.10
CA TYR A 45 0.87 -5.31 1.20
C TYR A 45 0.44 -4.03 1.91
N ILE A 46 0.47 -2.92 1.19
CA ILE A 46 -0.07 -1.63 1.61
C ILE A 46 -1.54 -1.59 1.18
N ASN A 47 -2.47 -1.33 2.09
CA ASN A 47 -3.88 -1.13 1.77
C ASN A 47 -4.21 0.36 1.72
N TYR A 48 -4.62 0.85 0.55
CA TYR A 48 -4.96 2.25 0.30
C TYR A 48 -6.44 2.59 0.54
N VAL A 49 -7.27 1.59 0.83
CA VAL A 49 -8.71 1.78 1.09
C VAL A 49 -9.00 1.97 2.59
N ASP A 50 -8.07 1.56 3.46
CA ASP A 50 -8.20 1.81 4.89
C ASP A 50 -7.70 3.21 5.23
N ASP A 51 -8.38 3.89 6.17
CA ASP A 51 -8.10 5.28 6.57
C ASP A 51 -6.64 5.57 6.95
N ASP A 52 -5.89 4.55 7.41
CA ASP A 52 -4.53 4.70 7.94
C ASP A 52 -3.43 4.24 6.97
N LEU A 53 -3.74 3.91 5.70
CA LEU A 53 -2.76 3.33 4.76
C LEU A 53 -1.97 2.16 5.37
N THR A 54 -2.70 1.22 5.99
CA THR A 54 -2.13 0.16 6.80
C THR A 54 -1.31 -0.83 5.96
N ILE A 55 -0.17 -1.23 6.51
CA ILE A 55 0.66 -2.31 5.98
C ILE A 55 0.29 -3.59 6.72
N TYR A 56 -0.18 -4.57 5.96
CA TYR A 56 -0.50 -5.90 6.45
C TYR A 56 0.52 -6.92 5.97
N MET A 57 0.87 -7.86 6.83
CA MET A 57 1.53 -9.09 6.41
C MET A 57 0.56 -9.94 5.58
N TRP A 58 1.09 -10.90 4.82
CA TRP A 58 0.27 -11.74 3.93
C TRP A 58 -0.85 -12.51 4.65
N ASP A 59 -0.64 -12.83 5.93
CA ASP A 59 -1.60 -13.47 6.83
C ASP A 59 -2.69 -12.53 7.40
N GLY A 60 -2.66 -11.25 7.02
CA GLY A 60 -3.64 -10.24 7.44
C GLY A 60 -3.33 -9.58 8.78
N ILE A 61 -2.15 -9.80 9.38
CA ILE A 61 -1.73 -9.09 10.59
C ILE A 61 -1.29 -7.66 10.23
N PRO A 62 -1.90 -6.61 10.82
CA PRO A 62 -1.45 -5.23 10.65
C PRO A 62 -0.15 -5.01 11.44
N VAL A 63 0.89 -4.50 10.76
CA VAL A 63 2.24 -4.39 11.34
C VAL A 63 2.80 -2.97 11.35
N ALA A 64 2.34 -2.12 10.43
CA ALA A 64 2.75 -0.73 10.34
C ALA A 64 1.69 0.07 9.58
N TYR A 65 1.91 1.37 9.50
CA TYR A 65 1.14 2.26 8.63
C TYR A 65 2.06 3.25 7.94
N LEU A 66 1.57 3.76 6.81
CA LEU A 66 2.25 4.73 5.98
C LEU A 66 1.61 6.10 6.18
N GLU A 67 2.40 7.12 6.49
CA GLU A 67 1.94 8.50 6.34
C GLU A 67 1.97 8.93 4.87
N GLU A 68 1.11 9.89 4.50
CA GLU A 68 1.13 10.53 3.18
C GLU A 68 2.52 11.06 2.78
N SER A 69 3.34 11.43 3.77
CA SER A 69 4.71 11.90 3.62
C SER A 69 5.71 10.83 3.15
N GLY A 70 5.30 9.56 3.10
CA GLY A 70 6.17 8.42 2.79
C GLY A 70 6.88 7.82 4.00
N LEU A 71 6.58 8.28 5.22
CA LEU A 71 7.18 7.75 6.46
C LEU A 71 6.40 6.52 6.94
N ILE A 72 7.14 5.48 7.35
CA ILE A 72 6.56 4.24 7.86
C ILE A 72 6.75 4.22 9.38
N TYR A 73 5.65 4.03 10.10
CA TYR A 73 5.64 3.88 11.55
C TYR A 73 5.04 2.55 11.96
N HIS A 74 5.62 1.95 12.98
CA HIS A 74 4.98 0.88 13.71
C HIS A 74 3.85 1.47 14.57
N PHE A 75 2.81 0.67 14.87
CA PHE A 75 1.67 1.12 15.67
C PHE A 75 2.03 1.58 17.10
N ASN A 76 3.20 1.23 17.61
CA ASN A 76 3.75 1.75 18.87
C ASN A 76 4.38 3.16 18.74
N GLY A 77 4.26 3.81 17.59
CA GLY A 77 4.81 5.15 17.31
C GLY A 77 6.29 5.15 16.87
N GLN A 78 6.94 3.99 16.80
CA GLN A 78 8.33 3.90 16.38
C GLN A 78 8.46 4.14 14.87
N PHE A 79 9.35 5.07 14.50
CA PHE A 79 9.75 5.25 13.10
C PHE A 79 10.50 4.01 12.62
N LEU A 80 10.07 3.43 11.51
CA LEU A 80 10.69 2.24 10.91
C LEU A 80 11.55 2.59 9.70
N GLY A 81 11.04 3.41 8.79
CA GLY A 81 11.71 3.67 7.52
C GLY A 81 10.89 4.54 6.55
N TRP A 82 11.23 4.45 5.28
CA TRP A 82 10.62 5.25 4.22
C TRP A 82 10.02 4.38 3.12
N TYR A 83 8.87 4.76 2.58
CA TYR A 83 8.34 4.23 1.33
C TYR A 83 8.52 5.27 0.22
N MET A 84 9.49 5.04 -0.66
CA MET A 84 9.88 5.99 -1.71
C MET A 84 9.97 5.31 -3.06
N ASN A 85 9.26 5.85 -4.05
CA ASN A 85 9.29 5.38 -5.45
C ASN A 85 9.06 3.86 -5.56
N GLY A 86 8.13 3.31 -4.76
CA GLY A 86 7.77 1.90 -4.74
C GLY A 86 8.70 0.99 -3.94
N VAL A 87 9.61 1.53 -3.11
CA VAL A 87 10.57 0.76 -2.31
C VAL A 87 10.46 1.16 -0.85
N ILE A 88 10.42 0.17 0.04
CA ILE A 88 10.60 0.36 1.49
C ILE A 88 12.10 0.36 1.78
N TYR A 89 12.56 1.42 2.44
CA TYR A 89 13.95 1.61 2.87
C TYR A 89 14.04 1.59 4.40
N ASP A 90 15.04 0.88 4.92
CA ASP A 90 15.40 0.94 6.34
C ASP A 90 16.05 2.28 6.73
N LYS A 91 16.33 2.42 8.04
CA LYS A 91 16.95 3.62 8.64
C LYS A 91 18.32 3.96 8.05
N GLU A 92 19.02 2.98 7.49
CA GLU A 92 20.33 3.17 6.87
C GLU A 92 20.20 3.56 5.39
N GLY A 93 19.06 3.34 4.76
CA GLY A 93 18.77 3.67 3.37
C GLY A 93 18.90 2.48 2.41
N TYR A 94 18.92 1.25 2.92
CA TYR A 94 18.90 0.03 2.10
C TYR A 94 17.47 -0.48 1.90
N ALA A 95 17.21 -1.10 0.75
CA ALA A 95 15.89 -1.58 0.42
C ALA A 95 15.53 -2.84 1.22
N VAL A 96 14.37 -2.85 1.85
CA VAL A 96 13.84 -4.00 2.59
C VAL A 96 12.80 -4.74 1.76
N ALA A 97 11.97 -4.00 1.02
CA ALA A 97 10.98 -4.54 0.10
C ALA A 97 10.71 -3.58 -1.05
N ALA A 98 10.17 -4.08 -2.16
CA ALA A 98 9.76 -3.25 -3.28
C ALA A 98 8.48 -3.77 -3.95
N LYS A 99 7.72 -2.86 -4.56
CA LYS A 99 6.56 -3.21 -5.37
C LYS A 99 6.97 -3.79 -6.72
N LYS A 100 6.06 -4.54 -7.34
CA LYS A 100 6.24 -5.05 -8.70
C LYS A 100 6.57 -3.93 -9.70
N GLY A 101 7.48 -4.22 -10.62
CA GLY A 101 7.93 -3.31 -11.68
C GLY A 101 9.09 -2.38 -11.29
N VAL A 102 9.51 -2.34 -10.02
CA VAL A 102 10.70 -1.58 -9.64
C VAL A 102 11.96 -2.24 -10.21
N VAL A 103 12.75 -1.46 -10.96
CA VAL A 103 14.03 -1.91 -11.52
C VAL A 103 15.08 -0.81 -11.31
N ARG A 104 15.98 -1.01 -10.35
CA ARG A 104 17.12 -0.11 -10.07
C ARG A 104 18.23 -0.86 -9.31
N GLY A 105 19.50 -0.72 -9.73
CA GLY A 105 20.63 -1.47 -9.15
C GLY A 105 20.33 -2.96 -8.92
N GLU A 106 20.48 -3.43 -7.68
CA GLU A 106 20.23 -4.82 -7.23
C GLU A 106 18.72 -5.13 -7.04
N ILE A 107 17.85 -4.13 -7.05
CA ILE A 107 16.41 -4.25 -6.86
C ILE A 107 15.76 -4.51 -8.22
N LYS A 108 15.44 -5.78 -8.50
CA LYS A 108 14.84 -6.24 -9.77
C LYS A 108 13.49 -6.93 -9.52
N MET A 109 12.39 -6.21 -9.74
CA MET A 109 11.01 -6.67 -9.52
C MET A 109 10.20 -6.76 -10.81
N ASN A 110 10.85 -6.98 -11.95
CA ASN A 110 10.20 -7.19 -13.25
C ASN A 110 9.48 -8.55 -13.33
N GLU A 111 10.01 -9.57 -12.68
CA GLU A 111 9.45 -10.92 -12.64
C GLU A 111 9.27 -11.31 -11.18
N THR A 112 8.03 -11.28 -10.68
CA THR A 112 7.72 -11.65 -9.30
C THR A 112 7.06 -13.00 -9.18
N TYR A 113 7.22 -13.67 -8.03
CA TYR A 113 6.40 -14.84 -7.74
C TYR A 113 4.94 -14.45 -7.75
N ALA A 114 4.10 -15.38 -8.21
CA ALA A 114 2.67 -15.18 -8.23
C ALA A 114 2.19 -14.85 -6.80
N GLU A 115 1.40 -13.80 -6.72
CA GLU A 115 0.67 -13.47 -5.50
C GLU A 115 -0.29 -14.63 -5.22
N SER A 116 -0.09 -15.34 -4.12
CA SER A 116 -1.06 -16.35 -3.69
C SER A 116 -2.41 -15.67 -3.53
N VAL A 117 -3.43 -16.08 -4.28
CA VAL A 117 -4.71 -15.34 -4.31
C VAL A 117 -5.40 -15.28 -2.94
N ILE A 118 -4.95 -16.08 -1.98
CA ILE A 118 -5.48 -16.14 -0.61
C ILE A 118 -4.56 -15.34 0.32
N LYS A 119 -4.97 -14.10 0.60
CA LYS A 119 -4.48 -13.30 1.74
C LYS A 119 -5.25 -13.75 3.00
N GLY A 120 -4.60 -13.72 4.15
CA GLY A 120 -5.27 -13.99 5.41
C GLY A 120 -6.31 -12.92 5.76
N VAL A 121 -7.23 -13.27 6.66
CA VAL A 121 -8.26 -12.35 7.14
C VAL A 121 -7.59 -11.20 7.90
N LYS A 122 -7.97 -9.96 7.58
CA LYS A 122 -7.44 -8.76 8.25
C LYS A 122 -7.80 -8.79 9.74
N HIS A 123 -6.77 -8.69 10.58
CA HIS A 123 -6.93 -8.62 12.02
C HIS A 123 -7.27 -7.20 12.46
N VAL A 124 -7.76 -7.04 13.69
CA VAL A 124 -8.07 -5.73 14.26
C VAL A 124 -6.79 -4.89 14.33
N LYS A 125 -6.86 -3.66 13.81
CA LYS A 125 -5.75 -2.70 13.83
C LYS A 125 -5.48 -2.23 15.26
N PRO A 126 -4.21 -2.19 15.72
CA PRO A 126 -3.86 -1.49 16.94
C PRO A 126 -4.13 0.02 16.79
N ILE A 127 -4.35 0.70 17.91
CA ILE A 127 -4.45 2.16 17.94
C ILE A 127 -3.03 2.74 17.82
N PRO A 128 -2.74 3.61 16.82
CA PRO A 128 -1.43 4.24 16.69
C PRO A 128 -1.07 5.08 17.92
N HIS A 129 0.17 4.94 18.39
CA HIS A 129 0.73 5.78 19.44
C HIS A 129 1.38 7.05 18.85
N VAL A 130 1.71 8.01 19.71
CA VAL A 130 2.43 9.23 19.32
C VAL A 130 3.76 8.87 18.66
N HIS A 131 4.05 9.52 17.52
CA HIS A 131 5.25 9.23 16.74
C HIS A 131 6.53 9.66 17.45
N SER A 132 7.52 8.77 17.40
CA SER A 132 8.92 9.11 17.63
C SER A 132 9.46 10.03 16.54
N LEU A 133 10.53 10.77 16.85
CA LEU A 133 11.18 11.61 15.86
C LEU A 133 11.85 10.74 14.78
N LYS A 134 11.60 11.07 13.51
CA LYS A 134 12.37 10.46 12.42
C LYS A 134 13.84 10.92 12.47
N PRO A 135 14.81 10.04 12.14
CA PRO A 135 16.20 10.44 11.95
C PRO A 135 16.36 11.30 10.69
N LYS A 136 17.55 11.86 10.52
CA LYS A 136 17.93 12.49 9.25
C LYS A 136 17.83 11.45 8.12
N THR A 137 17.12 11.81 7.05
CA THR A 137 16.96 10.93 5.90
C THR A 137 18.33 10.61 5.26
N PRO A 138 18.66 9.32 5.07
CA PRO A 138 19.91 8.90 4.45
C PRO A 138 19.84 9.05 2.92
N SER A 139 20.96 8.81 2.25
CA SER A 139 20.93 8.52 0.81
C SER A 139 20.36 7.12 0.58
N PHE A 140 19.30 7.03 -0.23
CA PHE A 140 18.73 5.74 -0.60
C PHE A 140 19.65 5.02 -1.59
N ARG A 141 19.86 3.72 -1.34
CA ARG A 141 20.75 2.86 -2.14
C ARG A 141 19.94 1.90 -2.96
N ASP A 142 20.41 1.62 -4.17
CA ASP A 142 19.84 0.58 -5.03
C ASP A 142 20.39 -0.81 -4.68
N LYS A 143 20.34 -1.13 -3.38
CA LYS A 143 20.87 -2.35 -2.76
C LYS A 143 19.91 -2.88 -1.69
N TRP A 144 19.85 -4.20 -1.57
CA TRP A 144 19.05 -4.84 -0.53
C TRP A 144 19.67 -4.66 0.85
N SER A 145 18.82 -4.56 1.87
CA SER A 145 19.18 -4.65 3.27
C SER A 145 19.47 -6.10 3.64
N GLU A 146 20.27 -6.29 4.68
CA GLU A 146 20.38 -7.58 5.36
C GLU A 146 19.18 -7.85 6.28
N THR A 147 18.43 -6.80 6.63
CA THR A 147 17.18 -6.92 7.39
C THR A 147 16.07 -7.48 6.50
N SER A 148 15.40 -8.55 6.94
CA SER A 148 14.24 -9.07 6.24
C SER A 148 13.02 -8.15 6.40
N LEU A 149 12.03 -8.25 5.51
CA LEU A 149 10.80 -7.46 5.66
C LEU A 149 10.04 -7.79 6.95
N THR A 150 10.06 -9.05 7.38
CA THR A 150 9.44 -9.44 8.65
C THR A 150 10.18 -8.82 9.84
N ASP A 151 11.52 -8.86 9.85
CA ASP A 151 12.32 -8.29 10.94
C ASP A 151 12.22 -6.77 11.00
N PHE A 152 12.07 -6.11 9.85
CA PHE A 152 11.86 -4.66 9.75
C PHE A 152 10.62 -4.19 10.53
N PHE A 153 9.59 -5.02 10.63
CA PHE A 153 8.36 -4.71 11.37
C PHE A 153 8.38 -5.12 12.84
N LEU A 154 9.44 -5.81 13.31
CA LEU A 154 9.54 -6.14 14.72
C LEU A 154 9.73 -4.85 15.55
N PRO A 155 9.08 -4.74 16.71
CA PRO A 155 9.36 -3.65 17.65
C PRO A 155 10.85 -3.66 18.02
N GLN A 156 11.53 -2.51 17.90
CA GLN A 156 12.95 -2.38 18.30
C GLN A 156 13.15 -1.40 19.44
#